data_AF-A0A1S9AXE3-F1
#
_entry.id   AF-A0A1S9AXE3-F1
#
_cell.length_a   1.000
_cell.length_b   1.000
_cell.length_c   1.000
_cell.angle_alpha   90.00
_cell.angle_beta   90.00
_cell.angle_gamma   90.00
#
_symmetry.space_group_name_H-M   'P 1'
#
loop_
_entity.id
_entity.type
_entity.pdbx_description
1 polymer ?
#
loop_
_entity_poly.entity_id
_entity_poly.type
_entity_poly.pdbx_seq_one_letter_code
_entity_poly.pdbx_strand_id
1 'polypeptide(L)'
;MEEAAQILDFLPRSFKHQNEQDYVNFLWDAFVSNYEAEQYQFALLAYHMLFMSGVYCSLWQIRSSRSDLFTNALLFHQHEEAMLNATSPFVFHKAQESSIFKFMRLIDCEDQHIGKLTKLVKDRNSIAHSNGNIFFSTKAAADIQIAEVIRQLTVVQELMKPVLHSCLKQFLIESYNSESRAYTLAEDQIRESLIHDNYFSRQDISSCLRFDIESLRSEEHFADIQALFHSFTTAYTEE
;
A
#
# COMPACT_ATOMS: atom_id res chain seq x y z
N MET A 1 4.91 -16.85 12.37
CA MET A 1 3.50 -16.65 12.00
C MET A 1 3.00 -15.27 12.41
N GLU A 2 3.03 -14.91 13.69
CA GLU A 2 2.59 -13.58 14.15
C GLU A 2 3.35 -12.42 13.47
N GLU A 3 4.68 -12.48 13.39
CA GLU A 3 5.48 -11.48 12.67
C GLU A 3 5.15 -11.44 11.17
N ALA A 4 4.91 -12.59 10.55
CA ALA A 4 4.58 -12.66 9.12
C ALA A 4 3.22 -12.02 8.82
N ALA A 5 2.25 -12.14 9.73
CA ALA A 5 0.91 -11.58 9.57
C ALA A 5 0.90 -10.05 9.54
N GLN A 6 1.95 -9.38 10.05
CA GLN A 6 2.08 -7.92 9.99
C GLN A 6 2.02 -7.37 8.56
N ILE A 7 2.34 -8.18 7.53
CA ILE A 7 2.23 -7.75 6.14
C ILE A 7 0.80 -7.36 5.76
N LEU A 8 -0.20 -7.99 6.39
CA LEU A 8 -1.61 -7.73 6.13
C LEU A 8 -2.01 -6.32 6.59
N ASP A 9 -1.32 -5.76 7.59
CA ASP A 9 -1.57 -4.38 8.04
C ASP A 9 -1.12 -3.33 7.02
N PHE A 10 -0.26 -3.71 6.06
CA PHE A 10 0.19 -2.88 4.93
C PHE A 10 -0.63 -3.12 3.65
N LEU A 11 -1.58 -4.05 3.68
CA LEU A 11 -2.51 -4.28 2.57
C LEU A 11 -3.81 -3.50 2.79
N PRO A 12 -4.51 -3.13 1.72
CA PRO A 12 -5.80 -2.44 1.81
C PRO A 12 -6.78 -3.16 2.73
N ARG A 13 -7.46 -2.39 3.59
CA ARG A 13 -8.56 -2.93 4.41
C ARG A 13 -9.76 -3.36 3.58
N SER A 14 -9.93 -2.72 2.43
CA SER A 14 -10.98 -3.02 1.47
C SER A 14 -10.42 -2.83 0.06
N PHE A 15 -10.65 -3.82 -0.79
CA PHE A 15 -10.30 -3.77 -2.21
C PHE A 15 -11.54 -3.42 -3.04
N LYS A 16 -11.33 -2.69 -4.15
CA LYS A 16 -12.42 -2.29 -5.06
C LYS A 16 -13.11 -3.46 -5.75
N HIS A 17 -12.36 -4.53 -5.98
CA HIS A 17 -12.87 -5.68 -6.69
C HIS A 17 -12.69 -6.95 -5.86
N GLN A 18 -13.72 -7.79 -5.80
CA GLN A 18 -13.70 -9.02 -5.01
C GLN A 18 -12.54 -9.95 -5.40
N ASN A 19 -12.20 -10.01 -6.69
CA ASN A 19 -11.08 -10.82 -7.19
C ASN A 19 -9.71 -10.36 -6.65
N GLU A 20 -9.55 -9.08 -6.30
CA GLU A 20 -8.33 -8.56 -5.68
C GLU A 20 -8.20 -9.05 -4.23
N GLN A 21 -9.30 -9.03 -3.47
CA GLN A 21 -9.36 -9.61 -2.12
C GLN A 21 -9.14 -11.12 -2.16
N ASP A 22 -9.80 -11.83 -3.09
CA ASP A 22 -9.63 -13.28 -3.26
C ASP A 22 -8.18 -13.63 -3.62
N TYR A 23 -7.53 -12.81 -4.44
CA TYR A 23 -6.11 -12.97 -4.77
C TYR A 23 -5.22 -12.83 -3.54
N VAL A 24 -5.42 -11.79 -2.72
CA VAL A 24 -4.65 -11.61 -1.48
C VAL A 24 -4.88 -12.75 -0.49
N ASN A 25 -6.12 -13.19 -0.32
CA ASN A 25 -6.46 -14.34 0.53
C ASN A 25 -5.77 -15.61 0.03
N PHE A 26 -5.83 -15.88 -1.28
CA PHE A 26 -5.15 -17.01 -1.91
C PHE A 26 -3.63 -16.98 -1.66
N LEU A 27 -3.00 -15.81 -1.77
CA LEU A 27 -1.58 -15.65 -1.50
C LEU A 27 -1.23 -15.90 -0.02
N TRP A 28 -2.06 -15.41 0.90
CA TRP A 28 -1.87 -15.66 2.32
C TRP A 28 -2.02 -17.14 2.66
N ASP A 29 -3.05 -17.80 2.15
CA ASP A 29 -3.27 -19.23 2.37
C ASP A 29 -2.12 -20.07 1.78
N ALA A 30 -1.62 -19.69 0.60
CA ALA A 30 -0.43 -20.31 0.00
C ALA A 30 0.81 -20.10 0.87
N PHE A 31 1.01 -18.91 1.44
CA PHE A 31 2.11 -18.66 2.38
C PHE A 31 2.00 -19.55 3.63
N VAL A 32 0.85 -19.53 4.30
CA VAL A 32 0.61 -20.27 5.56
C VAL A 32 0.83 -21.77 5.33
N SER A 33 0.13 -22.35 4.36
CA SER A 33 0.20 -23.79 4.08
C SER A 33 1.61 -24.27 3.75
N ASN A 34 2.36 -23.53 2.93
CA ASN A 34 3.74 -23.88 2.61
C ASN A 34 4.68 -23.68 3.80
N TYR A 35 4.47 -22.63 4.61
CA TYR A 35 5.31 -22.38 5.78
C TYR A 35 5.13 -23.46 6.85
N GLU A 36 3.88 -23.88 7.10
CA GLU A 36 3.55 -24.96 8.04
C GLU A 36 4.04 -26.34 7.56
N ALA A 37 4.04 -26.57 6.25
CA ALA A 37 4.62 -27.76 5.63
C ALA A 37 6.17 -27.73 5.54
N GLU A 38 6.82 -26.73 6.14
CA GLU A 38 8.27 -26.50 6.08
C GLU A 38 8.82 -26.27 4.65
N GLN A 39 7.93 -25.95 3.71
CA GLN A 39 8.23 -25.59 2.32
C GLN A 39 8.54 -24.09 2.20
N TYR A 40 9.50 -23.60 3.00
CA TYR A 40 9.74 -22.17 3.20
C TYR A 40 10.05 -21.40 1.91
N GLN A 41 10.77 -22.00 0.97
CA GLN A 41 11.06 -21.36 -0.32
C GLN A 41 9.77 -21.00 -1.09
N PHE A 42 8.79 -21.90 -1.11
CA PHE A 42 7.49 -21.65 -1.76
C PHE A 42 6.63 -20.68 -0.95
N ALA A 43 6.69 -20.76 0.39
CA ALA A 43 6.05 -19.77 1.25
C ALA A 43 6.54 -18.35 0.90
N LEU A 44 7.86 -18.15 0.77
CA LEU A 44 8.44 -16.84 0.46
C LEU A 44 8.10 -16.33 -0.94
N LEU A 45 7.78 -17.20 -1.91
CA LEU A 45 7.23 -16.76 -3.21
C LEU A 45 5.86 -16.11 -3.03
N ALA A 46 4.97 -16.74 -2.27
CA ALA A 46 3.65 -16.20 -1.97
C ALA A 46 3.76 -14.91 -1.14
N TYR A 47 4.65 -14.90 -0.15
CA TYR A 47 4.92 -13.72 0.69
C TYR A 47 5.44 -12.54 -0.12
N HIS A 48 6.29 -12.78 -1.12
CA HIS A 48 6.76 -11.74 -2.01
C HIS A 48 5.64 -11.14 -2.87
N MET A 49 4.67 -11.95 -3.32
CA MET A 49 3.51 -11.44 -4.06
C MET A 49 2.62 -10.55 -3.18
N LEU A 50 2.47 -10.86 -1.89
CA LEU A 50 1.80 -9.97 -0.92
C LEU A 50 2.57 -8.65 -0.78
N PHE A 51 3.90 -8.71 -0.66
CA PHE A 51 4.75 -7.51 -0.61
C PHE A 51 4.56 -6.62 -1.85
N MET A 52 4.59 -7.20 -3.06
CA MET A 52 4.37 -6.44 -4.29
C MET A 52 2.95 -5.87 -4.37
N SER A 53 1.95 -6.56 -3.82
CA SER A 53 0.57 -6.05 -3.75
C SER A 53 0.50 -4.77 -2.92
N GLY A 54 1.17 -4.73 -1.75
CA GLY A 54 1.28 -3.52 -0.93
C GLY A 54 1.99 -2.38 -1.66
N VAL A 55 3.13 -2.67 -2.30
CA VAL A 55 3.89 -1.70 -3.11
C VAL A 55 3.02 -1.10 -4.23
N TYR A 56 2.23 -1.91 -4.93
CA TYR A 56 1.34 -1.43 -5.98
C TYR A 56 0.24 -0.52 -5.43
N CYS A 57 -0.29 -0.81 -4.24
CA CYS A 57 -1.25 0.06 -3.58
C CYS A 57 -0.62 1.39 -3.16
N SER A 58 0.61 1.40 -2.65
CA SER A 58 1.32 2.66 -2.37
C SER A 58 1.54 3.50 -3.63
N LEU A 59 1.90 2.86 -4.75
CA LEU A 59 2.05 3.57 -6.04
C LEU A 59 0.72 4.11 -6.57
N TRP A 60 -0.39 3.40 -6.32
CA TRP A 60 -1.72 3.89 -6.63
C TRP A 60 -2.03 5.16 -5.86
N GLN A 61 -1.74 5.18 -4.56
CA GLN A 61 -1.92 6.37 -3.71
C GLN A 61 -1.03 7.54 -4.18
N ILE A 62 0.23 7.28 -4.56
CA ILE A 62 1.12 8.30 -5.16
C ILE A 62 0.51 8.84 -6.46
N ARG A 63 0.03 7.96 -7.34
CA ARG A 63 -0.61 8.36 -8.60
C ARG A 63 -1.81 9.26 -8.36
N SER A 64 -2.67 8.92 -7.39
CA SER A 64 -3.86 9.71 -7.07
C SER A 64 -3.52 11.06 -6.44
N SER A 65 -2.58 11.10 -5.49
CA SER A 65 -2.25 12.33 -4.74
C SER A 65 -1.28 13.25 -5.47
N ARG A 66 -0.41 12.73 -6.34
CA ARG A 66 0.64 13.47 -7.06
C ARG A 66 0.51 13.23 -8.57
N SER A 67 -0.69 13.39 -9.11
CA SER A 67 -1.04 13.05 -10.51
C SER A 67 -0.10 13.64 -11.55
N ASP A 68 0.25 14.91 -11.42
CA ASP A 68 1.11 15.61 -12.39
C ASP A 68 2.54 15.06 -12.36
N LEU A 69 3.10 14.86 -11.17
CA LEU A 69 4.43 14.29 -10.99
C LEU A 69 4.48 12.83 -11.48
N PHE A 70 3.43 12.05 -11.20
CA PHE A 70 3.34 10.67 -11.64
C PHE A 70 3.23 10.57 -13.17
N THR A 71 2.40 11.43 -13.79
CA THR A 71 2.26 11.53 -15.24
C THR A 71 3.60 11.92 -15.89
N ASN A 72 4.29 12.91 -15.33
CA ASN A 72 5.61 13.32 -15.82
C ASN A 72 6.66 12.21 -15.67
N ALA A 73 6.62 11.44 -14.58
CA ALA A 73 7.52 10.30 -14.38
C ALA A 73 7.23 9.13 -15.33
N LEU A 74 6.02 9.05 -15.87
CA LEU A 74 5.63 8.06 -16.86
C LEU A 74 5.99 8.43 -18.30
N LEU A 75 6.37 9.69 -18.57
CA LEU A 75 6.75 10.11 -19.92
C LEU A 75 7.83 9.18 -20.48
N PHE A 76 7.56 8.61 -21.65
CA PHE A 76 8.44 7.67 -22.35
C PHE A 76 8.61 6.30 -21.65
N HIS A 77 7.79 6.00 -20.63
CA HIS A 77 7.75 4.67 -20.04
C HIS A 77 7.04 3.70 -20.99
N GLN A 78 7.55 2.47 -21.15
CA GLN A 78 7.02 1.48 -22.10
C GLN A 78 5.53 1.17 -21.89
N HIS A 79 5.04 1.31 -20.66
CA HIS A 79 3.65 1.02 -20.27
C HIS A 79 2.87 2.27 -19.83
N GLU A 80 3.27 3.46 -20.29
CA GLU A 80 2.66 4.75 -19.95
C GLU A 80 1.12 4.70 -20.04
N GLU A 81 0.55 4.37 -21.21
CA GLU A 81 -0.90 4.34 -21.43
C GLU A 81 -1.64 3.40 -20.47
N ALA A 82 -1.06 2.21 -20.21
CA ALA A 82 -1.67 1.23 -19.32
C ALA A 82 -1.66 1.70 -17.85
N MET A 83 -0.62 2.42 -17.44
CA MET A 83 -0.47 2.90 -16.06
C MET A 83 -1.28 4.18 -15.80
N LEU A 84 -1.43 5.06 -16.81
CA LEU A 84 -2.29 6.24 -16.72
C LEU A 84 -3.77 5.87 -16.64
N ASN A 85 -4.20 4.90 -17.44
CA ASN A 85 -5.58 4.43 -17.51
C ASN A 85 -5.88 3.25 -16.56
N ALA A 86 -5.00 3.00 -15.58
CA ALA A 86 -5.19 1.91 -14.64
C ALA A 86 -6.43 2.12 -13.78
N THR A 87 -7.29 1.10 -13.71
CA THR A 87 -8.46 1.07 -12.81
C THR A 87 -8.18 0.32 -11.51
N SER A 88 -7.01 -0.33 -11.41
CA SER A 88 -6.58 -1.15 -10.29
C SER A 88 -5.06 -1.02 -10.06
N PRO A 89 -4.57 -1.05 -8.81
CA PRO A 89 -3.13 -1.07 -8.51
C PRO A 89 -2.43 -2.26 -9.16
N PHE A 90 -3.12 -3.39 -9.33
CA PHE A 90 -2.53 -4.60 -9.89
C PHE A 90 -2.11 -4.44 -11.36
N VAL A 91 -2.56 -3.41 -12.09
CA VAL A 91 -2.07 -3.11 -13.46
C VAL A 91 -0.57 -2.83 -13.47
N PHE A 92 0.00 -2.37 -12.35
CA PHE A 92 1.43 -2.04 -12.24
C PHE A 92 2.36 -3.25 -12.36
N HIS A 93 1.86 -4.48 -12.27
CA HIS A 93 2.66 -5.68 -12.57
C HIS A 93 3.23 -5.70 -14.00
N LYS A 94 2.62 -4.93 -14.92
CA LYS A 94 3.09 -4.81 -16.30
C LYS A 94 4.44 -4.09 -16.38
N ALA A 95 4.73 -3.21 -15.43
CA ALA A 95 6.08 -2.67 -15.31
C ALA A 95 7.00 -3.76 -14.76
N GLN A 96 8.24 -3.82 -15.25
CA GLN A 96 9.23 -4.74 -14.69
C GLN A 96 9.36 -4.46 -13.18
N GLU A 97 9.26 -5.50 -12.36
CA GLU A 97 9.17 -5.34 -10.90
C GLU A 97 10.37 -4.59 -10.29
N SER A 98 11.54 -4.60 -10.93
CA SER A 98 12.68 -3.81 -10.46
C SER A 98 12.61 -2.33 -10.85
N SER A 99 11.98 -2.00 -11.98
CA SER A 99 11.83 -0.62 -12.42
C SER A 99 10.71 0.11 -11.69
N ILE A 100 9.71 -0.62 -11.18
CA ILE A 100 8.55 -0.05 -10.48
C ILE A 100 8.96 0.75 -9.23
N PHE A 101 10.04 0.36 -8.56
CA PHE A 101 10.55 1.07 -7.39
C PHE A 101 11.16 2.44 -7.72
N LYS A 102 11.48 2.74 -8.98
CA LYS A 102 11.95 4.08 -9.36
C LYS A 102 10.89 5.15 -9.12
N PHE A 103 9.61 4.79 -9.16
CA PHE A 103 8.51 5.70 -8.83
C PHE A 103 8.49 6.09 -7.36
N MET A 104 9.18 5.37 -6.47
CA MET A 104 9.32 5.77 -5.07
C MET A 104 10.14 7.06 -4.90
N ARG A 105 10.88 7.50 -5.93
CA ARG A 105 11.50 8.84 -5.90
C ARG A 105 10.47 9.97 -5.85
N LEU A 106 9.23 9.70 -6.28
CA LEU A 106 8.12 10.65 -6.17
C LEU A 106 7.70 10.92 -4.73
N ILE A 107 8.19 10.14 -3.76
CA ILE A 107 8.02 10.34 -2.31
C ILE A 107 9.38 10.49 -1.62
N ASP A 108 10.39 10.99 -2.35
CA ASP A 108 11.74 11.26 -1.85
C ASP A 108 12.49 10.01 -1.32
N CYS A 109 12.13 8.82 -1.82
CA CYS A 109 12.86 7.59 -1.51
C CYS A 109 14.26 7.60 -2.15
N GLU A 110 15.29 7.51 -1.33
CA GLU A 110 16.69 7.49 -1.78
C GLU A 110 17.05 6.21 -2.55
N ASP A 111 18.02 6.33 -3.46
CA ASP A 111 18.50 5.22 -4.29
C ASP A 111 19.02 4.03 -3.47
N GLN A 112 19.55 4.26 -2.26
CA GLN A 112 19.96 3.19 -1.35
C GLN A 112 18.76 2.32 -0.93
N HIS A 113 17.62 2.93 -0.62
CA HIS A 113 16.40 2.23 -0.24
C HIS A 113 15.74 1.54 -1.45
N ILE A 114 15.71 2.21 -2.60
CA ILE A 114 15.27 1.61 -3.86
C ILE A 114 16.11 0.37 -4.19
N GLY A 115 17.43 0.40 -3.94
CA GLY A 115 18.32 -0.73 -4.09
C GLY A 115 17.95 -1.92 -3.19
N LYS A 116 17.54 -1.68 -1.94
CA LYS A 116 17.08 -2.71 -1.01
C LYS A 116 15.75 -3.34 -1.46
N LEU A 117 14.79 -2.53 -1.88
CA LEU A 117 13.52 -3.02 -2.45
C LEU A 117 13.74 -3.86 -3.70
N THR A 118 14.61 -3.38 -4.60
CA THR A 118 14.97 -4.10 -5.82
C THR A 118 15.67 -5.43 -5.52
N LYS A 119 16.45 -5.49 -4.43
CA LYS A 119 17.11 -6.73 -4.00
C LYS A 119 16.09 -7.80 -3.62
N LEU A 120 14.97 -7.44 -2.96
CA LEU A 120 13.92 -8.41 -2.63
C LEU A 120 13.34 -9.11 -3.87
N VAL A 121 13.18 -8.39 -4.98
CA VAL A 121 12.76 -8.96 -6.28
C VAL A 121 13.82 -9.89 -6.85
N LYS A 122 15.10 -9.50 -6.78
CA LYS A 122 16.22 -10.34 -7.27
C LYS A 122 16.37 -11.62 -6.47
N ASP A 123 16.24 -11.53 -5.14
CA ASP A 123 16.29 -12.67 -4.24
C ASP A 123 15.11 -13.62 -4.54
N ARG A 124 13.91 -13.07 -4.78
CA ARG A 124 12.75 -13.84 -5.24
C ARG A 124 13.00 -14.55 -6.58
N ASN A 125 13.53 -13.85 -7.57
CA ASN A 125 13.80 -14.45 -8.88
C ASN A 125 14.78 -15.62 -8.76
N SER A 126 15.78 -15.49 -7.89
CA SER A 126 16.77 -16.55 -7.65
C SER A 126 16.17 -17.84 -7.10
N ILE A 127 15.08 -17.74 -6.32
CA ILE A 127 14.37 -18.90 -5.77
C ILE A 127 13.25 -19.45 -6.67
N ALA A 128 12.75 -18.65 -7.60
CA ALA A 128 11.68 -19.04 -8.54
C ALA A 128 12.20 -19.86 -9.73
N HIS A 129 13.49 -19.75 -10.05
CA HIS A 129 14.10 -20.49 -11.15
C HIS A 129 14.45 -21.93 -10.75
N SER A 130 14.20 -22.88 -11.66
CA SER A 130 14.59 -24.30 -11.53
C SER A 130 16.10 -24.50 -11.65
N ASN A 131 16.87 -23.92 -10.73
CA ASN A 131 18.34 -23.96 -10.71
C ASN A 131 18.91 -25.09 -9.84
N GLY A 132 18.05 -25.94 -9.27
CA GLY A 132 18.43 -27.09 -8.44
C GLY A 132 18.80 -26.75 -6.99
N ASN A 133 18.71 -25.48 -6.56
CA ASN A 133 19.07 -25.05 -5.21
C ASN A 133 17.83 -24.73 -4.38
N ILE A 134 17.90 -25.06 -3.08
CA ILE A 134 16.95 -24.61 -2.06
C ILE A 134 17.68 -23.61 -1.17
N PHE A 135 17.35 -22.33 -1.31
CA PHE A 135 18.01 -21.24 -0.57
C PHE A 135 17.42 -21.04 0.83
N PHE A 136 16.13 -21.32 0.98
CA PHE A 136 15.40 -21.20 2.24
C PHE A 136 14.94 -22.60 2.68
N SER A 137 15.88 -23.37 3.23
CA SER A 137 15.63 -24.72 3.74
C SER A 137 15.37 -24.78 5.25
N THR A 138 15.52 -23.64 5.95
CA THR A 138 15.32 -23.56 7.40
C THR A 138 14.34 -22.44 7.74
N LYS A 139 13.58 -22.64 8.82
CA LYS A 139 12.69 -21.64 9.38
C LYS A 139 13.40 -20.33 9.67
N ALA A 140 14.59 -20.40 10.28
CA ALA A 140 15.37 -19.21 10.65
C ALA A 140 15.75 -18.35 9.43
N ALA A 141 16.16 -18.97 8.32
CA ALA A 141 16.46 -18.24 7.09
C ALA A 141 15.20 -17.58 6.50
N ALA A 142 14.06 -18.25 6.58
CA ALA A 142 12.79 -17.72 6.12
C ALA A 142 12.30 -16.54 6.96
N ASP A 143 12.42 -16.65 8.29
CA ASP A 143 12.04 -15.60 9.23
C ASP A 143 12.86 -14.32 9.04
N ILE A 144 14.17 -14.46 8.79
CA ILE A 144 15.04 -13.32 8.44
C ILE A 144 14.53 -12.59 7.20
N GLN A 145 14.10 -13.35 6.18
CA GLN A 145 13.58 -12.76 4.94
C GLN A 145 12.23 -12.08 5.15
N ILE A 146 11.35 -12.68 5.94
CA ILE A 146 10.05 -12.10 6.34
C ILE A 146 10.28 -10.77 7.07
N ALA A 147 11.16 -10.75 8.07
CA ALA A 147 11.50 -9.56 8.83
C ALA A 147 12.07 -8.45 7.93
N GLU A 148 12.91 -8.78 6.95
CA GLU A 148 13.45 -7.80 6.01
C GLU A 148 12.36 -7.20 5.10
N VAL A 149 11.40 -8.02 4.64
CA VAL A 149 10.23 -7.55 3.87
C VAL A 149 9.39 -6.57 4.69
N ILE A 150 9.03 -6.92 5.93
CA ILE A 150 8.28 -6.04 6.84
C ILE A 150 9.06 -4.75 7.12
N ARG A 151 10.37 -4.85 7.33
CA ARG A 151 11.24 -3.68 7.52
C ARG A 151 11.21 -2.76 6.30
N GLN A 152 11.21 -3.31 5.08
CA GLN A 152 11.13 -2.50 3.87
C GLN A 152 9.76 -1.84 3.70
N LEU A 153 8.67 -2.55 3.98
CA LEU A 153 7.33 -1.97 3.97
C LEU A 153 7.17 -0.85 4.99
N THR A 154 7.74 -1.02 6.19
CA THR A 154 7.74 0.03 7.22
C THR A 154 8.45 1.30 6.74
N VAL A 155 9.59 1.17 6.05
CA VAL A 155 10.29 2.32 5.46
C VAL A 155 9.44 3.00 4.38
N VAL A 156 8.80 2.22 3.50
CA VAL A 156 7.89 2.77 2.49
C VAL A 156 6.73 3.50 3.15
N GLN A 157 6.12 2.92 4.19
CA GLN A 157 5.03 3.54 4.94
C GLN A 157 5.41 4.90 5.53
N GLU A 158 6.61 5.00 6.12
CA GLU A 158 7.11 6.25 6.67
C GLU A 158 7.28 7.33 5.60
N LEU A 159 7.80 6.96 4.42
CA LEU A 159 7.94 7.86 3.27
C LEU A 159 6.58 8.24 2.65
N MET A 160 5.56 7.39 2.80
CA MET A 160 4.21 7.64 2.28
C MET A 160 3.42 8.66 3.11
N LYS A 161 3.82 8.96 4.35
CA LYS A 161 3.07 9.89 5.23
C LYS A 161 2.65 11.22 4.57
N PRO A 162 3.51 11.95 3.84
CA PRO A 162 3.10 13.20 3.19
C PRO A 162 2.03 13.00 2.11
N VAL A 163 2.06 11.86 1.39
CA VAL A 163 1.04 11.50 0.39
C VAL A 163 -0.29 11.18 1.08
N LEU A 164 -0.25 10.38 2.14
CA LEU A 164 -1.44 9.99 2.90
C LEU A 164 -2.11 11.21 3.56
N HIS A 165 -1.31 12.09 4.19
CA HIS A 165 -1.80 13.32 4.80
C HIS A 165 -2.38 14.29 3.75
N SER A 166 -1.78 14.39 2.56
CA SER A 166 -2.34 15.18 1.46
C SER A 166 -3.67 14.60 0.97
N CYS A 167 -3.77 13.28 0.84
CA CYS A 167 -5.01 12.59 0.45
C CYS A 167 -6.12 12.82 1.49
N LEU A 168 -5.82 12.64 2.79
CA LEU A 168 -6.76 12.93 3.87
C LEU A 168 -7.19 14.40 3.87
N LYS A 169 -6.23 15.34 3.77
CA LYS A 169 -6.52 16.78 3.70
C LYS A 169 -7.50 17.08 2.57
N GLN A 170 -7.23 16.59 1.37
CA GLN A 170 -8.08 16.82 0.21
C GLN A 170 -9.50 16.26 0.43
N PHE A 171 -9.59 15.01 0.92
CA PHE A 171 -10.87 14.39 1.26
C PHE A 171 -11.68 15.22 2.26
N LEU A 172 -11.06 15.71 3.34
CA LEU A 172 -11.75 16.50 4.36
C LEU A 172 -12.31 17.81 3.79
N ILE A 173 -11.53 18.50 2.95
CA ILE A 173 -11.92 19.76 2.31
C ILE A 173 -13.02 19.55 1.26
N GLU A 174 -13.01 18.43 0.55
CA GLU A 174 -14.02 18.15 -0.48
C GLU A 174 -15.31 17.52 0.08
N SER A 175 -15.23 16.85 1.25
CA SER A 175 -16.32 16.01 1.78
C SER A 175 -16.97 16.54 3.06
N TYR A 176 -16.58 17.72 3.56
CA TYR A 176 -17.15 18.27 4.81
C TYR A 176 -18.67 18.50 4.72
N ASN A 177 -19.16 18.96 3.56
CA ASN A 177 -20.56 19.28 3.38
C ASN A 177 -21.40 18.02 3.09
N SER A 178 -22.33 17.71 3.99
CA SER A 178 -23.21 16.55 3.87
C SER A 178 -24.18 16.60 2.69
N GLU A 179 -24.47 17.78 2.16
CA GLU A 179 -25.39 17.96 1.02
C GLU A 179 -24.70 17.76 -0.34
N SER A 180 -23.38 17.92 -0.41
CA SER A 180 -22.62 17.82 -1.67
C SER A 180 -21.87 16.52 -1.84
N ARG A 181 -21.59 15.79 -0.75
CA ARG A 181 -20.84 14.54 -0.78
C ARG A 181 -21.68 13.34 -1.24
N ALA A 182 -21.02 12.28 -1.68
CA ALA A 182 -21.67 11.09 -2.25
C ALA A 182 -22.52 10.32 -1.24
N TYR A 183 -22.11 10.30 0.04
CA TYR A 183 -22.80 9.59 1.11
C TYR A 183 -23.23 10.54 2.24
N THR A 184 -24.53 10.55 2.57
CA THR A 184 -25.06 11.47 3.59
C THR A 184 -24.51 11.20 4.99
N LEU A 185 -24.19 9.94 5.34
CA LEU A 185 -23.58 9.58 6.61
C LEU A 185 -22.05 9.73 6.53
N ALA A 186 -21.44 10.34 7.56
CA ALA A 186 -20.00 10.59 7.59
C ALA A 186 -19.21 9.27 7.58
N GLU A 187 -19.67 8.27 8.32
CA GLU A 187 -19.05 6.94 8.38
C GLU A 187 -19.00 6.25 7.01
N ASP A 188 -20.09 6.31 6.26
CA ASP A 188 -20.14 5.77 4.89
C ASP A 188 -19.25 6.56 3.94
N GLN A 189 -19.27 7.90 4.01
CA GLN A 189 -18.39 8.74 3.19
C GLN A 189 -16.91 8.42 3.44
N ILE A 190 -16.53 8.25 4.71
CA ILE A 190 -15.17 7.89 5.10
C ILE A 190 -14.82 6.48 4.60
N ARG A 191 -15.68 5.49 4.87
CA ARG A 191 -15.41 4.09 4.50
C ARG A 191 -15.28 3.92 2.98
N GLU A 192 -16.20 4.50 2.22
CA GLU A 192 -16.24 4.31 0.77
C GLU A 192 -15.26 5.24 0.05
N SER A 193 -15.35 6.57 0.28
CA SER A 193 -14.58 7.54 -0.51
C SER A 193 -13.16 7.81 -0.01
N LEU A 194 -12.89 7.66 1.30
CA LEU A 194 -11.51 7.76 1.80
C LEU A 194 -10.83 6.40 1.80
N ILE A 195 -11.40 5.38 2.46
CA ILE A 195 -10.70 4.12 2.70
C ILE A 195 -10.72 3.20 1.47
N HIS A 196 -11.91 2.84 1.00
CA HIS A 196 -12.07 1.90 -0.11
C HIS A 196 -11.54 2.47 -1.43
N ASP A 197 -11.88 3.71 -1.76
CA ASP A 197 -11.49 4.32 -3.03
C ASP A 197 -9.98 4.57 -3.18
N ASN A 198 -9.29 4.74 -2.07
CA ASN A 198 -7.84 5.00 -2.05
C ASN A 198 -7.02 3.79 -1.58
N TYR A 199 -7.64 2.62 -1.41
CA TYR A 199 -6.97 1.39 -0.97
C TYR A 199 -6.19 1.57 0.34
N PHE A 200 -6.75 2.28 1.33
CA PHE A 200 -6.05 2.51 2.59
C PHE A 200 -5.89 1.21 3.37
N SER A 201 -4.65 0.96 3.79
CA SER A 201 -4.28 -0.09 4.73
C SER A 201 -4.51 0.34 6.18
N ARG A 202 -4.34 -0.59 7.12
CA ARG A 202 -4.37 -0.25 8.55
C ARG A 202 -3.25 0.71 8.92
N GLN A 203 -2.05 0.52 8.35
CA GLN A 203 -0.91 1.42 8.59
C GLN A 203 -1.13 2.82 8.00
N ASP A 204 -1.84 2.92 6.87
CA ASP A 204 -2.23 4.21 6.30
C ASP A 204 -3.17 4.97 7.23
N ILE A 205 -4.19 4.29 7.74
CA ILE A 205 -5.15 4.85 8.71
C ILE A 205 -4.43 5.29 9.98
N SER A 206 -3.55 4.45 10.53
CA SER A 206 -2.72 4.79 11.70
C SER A 206 -1.86 6.05 11.48
N SER A 207 -1.34 6.23 10.27
CA SER A 207 -0.59 7.43 9.88
C SER A 207 -1.48 8.67 9.82
N CYS A 208 -2.69 8.52 9.27
CA CYS A 208 -3.70 9.58 9.14
C CYS A 208 -4.34 9.98 10.48
N LEU A 209 -4.46 9.08 11.46
CA LEU A 209 -4.91 9.40 12.82
C LEU A 209 -3.97 10.38 13.54
N ARG A 210 -2.71 10.48 13.09
CA ARG A 210 -1.71 11.42 13.61
C ARG A 210 -1.68 12.74 12.85
N PHE A 211 -2.60 12.96 11.92
CA PHE A 211 -2.69 14.20 11.15
C PHE A 211 -3.05 15.38 12.07
N ASP A 212 -2.31 16.48 11.92
CA ASP A 212 -2.59 17.71 12.64
C ASP A 212 -3.74 18.48 11.99
N ILE A 213 -4.96 18.24 12.46
CA ILE A 213 -6.15 18.94 11.96
C ILE A 213 -6.07 20.46 12.13
N GLU A 214 -5.31 20.95 13.11
CA GLU A 214 -5.16 22.38 13.35
C GLU A 214 -4.42 23.11 12.23
N SER A 215 -3.66 22.37 11.41
CA SER A 215 -3.06 22.90 10.19
C SER A 215 -4.09 23.41 9.17
N LEU A 216 -5.37 23.02 9.31
CA LEU A 216 -6.49 23.46 8.45
C LEU A 216 -7.33 24.59 9.05
N ARG A 217 -6.92 25.18 10.17
CA ARG A 217 -7.68 26.23 10.87
C ARG A 217 -8.03 27.45 10.00
N SER A 218 -7.24 27.72 8.96
CA SER A 218 -7.48 28.81 8.01
C SER A 218 -8.44 28.47 6.87
N GLU A 219 -8.81 27.19 6.71
CA GLU A 219 -9.75 26.77 5.66
C GLU A 219 -11.16 27.28 5.99
N GLU A 220 -11.93 27.62 4.95
CA GLU A 220 -13.36 27.90 5.11
C GLU A 220 -14.06 26.64 5.65
N HIS A 221 -15.13 26.80 6.43
CA HIS A 221 -15.87 25.69 7.02
C HIS A 221 -15.03 24.75 7.92
N PHE A 222 -13.95 25.27 8.54
CA PHE A 222 -13.08 24.48 9.43
C PHE A 222 -13.84 23.67 10.50
N ALA A 223 -14.94 24.21 11.06
CA ALA A 223 -15.74 23.49 12.04
C ALA A 223 -16.33 22.18 11.48
N ASP A 224 -16.82 22.21 10.24
CA ASP A 224 -17.39 21.04 9.56
C ASP A 224 -16.30 20.04 9.13
N ILE A 225 -15.16 20.56 8.65
CA ILE A 225 -13.95 19.78 8.36
C ILE A 225 -13.47 19.05 9.62
N GLN A 226 -13.40 19.75 10.76
CA GLN A 226 -13.01 19.19 12.05
C GLN A 226 -14.01 18.14 12.54
N ALA A 227 -15.32 18.37 12.36
CA ALA A 227 -16.35 17.38 12.70
C ALA A 227 -16.20 16.09 11.88
N LEU A 228 -15.94 16.21 10.57
CA LEU A 228 -15.68 15.05 9.71
C LEU A 228 -14.40 14.30 10.11
N PHE A 229 -13.32 15.03 10.42
CA PHE A 229 -12.10 14.40 10.94
C PHE A 229 -12.34 13.71 12.28
N HIS A 230 -13.16 14.30 13.16
CA HIS A 230 -13.54 13.66 14.41
C HIS A 230 -14.29 12.35 14.16
N SER A 231 -15.25 12.32 13.22
CA SER A 231 -15.91 11.07 12.81
C SER A 231 -14.90 10.02 12.31
N PHE A 232 -13.89 10.42 11.52
CA PHE A 232 -12.81 9.53 11.11
C PHE A 232 -12.02 8.98 12.31
N THR A 233 -11.63 9.84 13.25
CA THR A 233 -10.88 9.39 14.44
C THR A 233 -11.70 8.44 15.30
N THR A 234 -12.98 8.72 15.55
CA THR A 234 -13.85 7.87 16.36
C THR A 234 -14.04 6.50 15.70
N ALA A 235 -14.18 6.45 14.38
CA ALA A 235 -14.37 5.19 13.65
C ALA A 235 -13.14 4.26 13.69
N TYR A 236 -11.93 4.80 13.85
CA TYR A 236 -10.69 4.04 13.66
C TYR A 236 -9.69 4.07 14.82
N THR A 237 -9.99 4.74 15.94
CA THR A 237 -9.12 4.74 17.14
C THR A 237 -9.31 3.47 17.99
N GLU A 238 -10.38 2.69 17.77
CA GLU A 238 -10.76 1.52 18.58
C GLU A 238 -10.42 0.14 17.97
N GLU A 239 -9.62 0.07 16.90
CA GLU A 239 -9.24 -1.19 16.21
C GLU A 239 -7.74 -1.53 16.24
#